data_AF-A0A8I3MK19-F1
#
_entry.id   AF-A0A8I3MK19-F1
#
_cell.length_a   1.000
_cell.length_b   1.000
_cell.length_c   1.000
_cell.angle_alpha   90.00
_cell.angle_beta   90.00
_cell.angle_gamma   90.00
#
_symmetry.space_group_name_H-M   'P 1'
#
loop_
_entity.id
_entity.type
_entity.pdbx_description
1 polymer ?
#
loop_
_entity_poly.entity_id
_entity_poly.type
_entity_poly.pdbx_seq_one_letter_code
_entity_poly.pdbx_strand_id
1 'polypeptide(L)'
;MPPRPRILGVAPVRLRAGLADGTAVPRTPRGRARGEPANYNSQGPARPRGARLPGGDACREMAEAPGSGRRSLYKAVGSPRWKDAFRQGCLERMRNSRDRLLNRYRQAGGSVPRRAQSTLLVQEVMEEEWHALQSMERCPEALSQLEELMDLAVLEEIQQELADQERSILTEYEQSLQFDEECLRVMLAEWEANALVCPVCTKYNLRVSGGVAMCPCGLYLSSQSPELTEQTLRGCLERSVNEHSTHCPHTPEFLVTDGTEENSSLLMSCVACDTWAVIH
;
A
#
# COMPACT_ATOMS: atom_id res chain seq x y z
N MET A 1 -30.46 -54.79 -15.62
CA MET A 1 -30.59 -53.61 -14.74
C MET A 1 -29.44 -52.65 -15.01
N PRO A 2 -29.72 -51.34 -15.11
CA PRO A 2 -28.76 -50.29 -15.50
C PRO A 2 -27.81 -49.90 -14.34
N PRO A 3 -26.76 -49.09 -14.60
CA PRO A 3 -25.57 -49.00 -13.74
C PRO A 3 -25.71 -48.01 -12.57
N ARG A 4 -24.92 -48.27 -11.52
CA ARG A 4 -24.77 -47.41 -10.32
C ARG A 4 -24.21 -46.03 -10.69
N PRO A 5 -24.76 -44.92 -10.15
CA PRO A 5 -24.07 -43.64 -10.23
C PRO A 5 -22.89 -43.62 -9.25
N ARG A 6 -21.75 -43.17 -9.77
CA ARG A 6 -20.53 -42.86 -9.01
C ARG A 6 -20.82 -41.70 -8.04
N ILE A 7 -20.66 -41.92 -6.74
CA ILE A 7 -20.54 -40.82 -5.78
C ILE A 7 -19.08 -40.36 -5.81
N LEU A 8 -18.91 -39.19 -6.42
CA LEU A 8 -17.71 -38.37 -6.35
C LEU A 8 -17.32 -38.14 -4.89
N GLY A 9 -16.02 -38.18 -4.62
CA GLY A 9 -15.45 -37.92 -3.30
C GLY A 9 -15.91 -36.59 -2.73
N VAL A 10 -16.33 -36.63 -1.46
CA VAL A 10 -16.54 -35.43 -0.65
C VAL A 10 -15.31 -35.31 0.25
N ALA A 11 -14.54 -34.25 0.01
CA ALA A 11 -13.36 -33.87 0.78
C ALA A 11 -13.71 -33.64 2.26
N PRO A 12 -12.75 -33.86 3.19
CA PRO A 12 -12.95 -33.48 4.58
C PRO A 12 -13.16 -31.97 4.67
N VAL A 13 -14.20 -31.58 5.42
CA VAL A 13 -14.51 -30.18 5.73
C VAL A 13 -13.33 -29.61 6.52
N ARG A 14 -12.46 -28.91 5.80
CA ARG A 14 -11.47 -28.00 6.37
C ARG A 14 -12.21 -26.87 7.09
N LEU A 15 -11.65 -26.45 8.22
CA LEU A 15 -11.93 -25.19 8.90
C LEU A 15 -12.18 -24.08 7.87
N ARG A 16 -13.41 -23.54 7.86
CA ARG A 16 -13.73 -22.34 7.11
C ARG A 16 -12.95 -21.18 7.71
N ALA A 17 -11.90 -20.75 7.02
CA ALA A 17 -11.61 -19.33 6.92
C ALA A 17 -12.85 -18.67 6.31
N GLY A 18 -13.47 -17.73 7.02
CA GLY A 18 -14.62 -17.00 6.53
C GLY A 18 -14.24 -16.15 5.32
N LEU A 19 -14.80 -16.46 4.15
CA LEU A 19 -15.06 -15.42 3.16
C LEU A 19 -16.29 -14.64 3.64
N ALA A 20 -16.08 -13.37 3.99
CA ALA A 20 -17.17 -12.40 4.08
C ALA A 20 -17.32 -11.73 2.70
N ASP A 21 -18.45 -12.01 2.05
CA ASP A 21 -18.95 -11.24 0.92
C ASP A 21 -19.46 -9.88 1.41
N GLY A 22 -19.06 -8.83 0.71
CA GLY A 22 -19.84 -7.61 0.49
C GLY A 22 -20.36 -6.85 1.71
N THR A 23 -19.52 -6.04 2.34
CA THR A 23 -19.99 -4.79 2.96
C THR A 23 -18.97 -3.69 2.71
N ALA A 24 -19.46 -2.55 2.26
CA ALA A 24 -18.72 -1.44 1.68
C ALA A 24 -17.49 -1.02 2.51
N VAL A 25 -16.36 -0.90 1.81
CA VAL A 25 -15.18 -0.15 2.26
C VAL A 25 -15.63 1.23 2.77
N PRO A 26 -15.25 1.67 3.97
CA PRO A 26 -15.43 3.05 4.37
C PRO A 26 -14.65 3.91 3.37
N ARG A 27 -15.36 4.69 2.56
CA ARG A 27 -14.74 5.71 1.73
C ARG A 27 -13.97 6.63 2.66
N THR A 28 -12.65 6.59 2.57
CA THR A 28 -11.78 7.64 3.09
C THR A 28 -12.29 8.99 2.53
N PRO A 29 -12.35 10.06 3.34
CA PRO A 29 -12.69 11.37 2.82
C PRO A 29 -11.59 11.76 1.82
N ARG A 30 -11.88 11.60 0.53
CA ARG A 30 -11.14 12.29 -0.52
C ARG A 30 -11.38 13.78 -0.31
N GLY A 31 -10.44 14.46 0.35
CA GLY A 31 -10.32 15.90 0.31
C GLY A 31 -10.12 16.34 -1.14
N ARG A 32 -11.22 16.58 -1.86
CA ARG A 32 -11.21 17.40 -3.07
C ARG A 32 -11.07 18.85 -2.63
N ALA A 33 -9.86 19.36 -2.72
CA ALA A 33 -9.61 20.75 -3.10
C ALA A 33 -8.71 20.74 -4.34
N ARG A 34 -9.31 20.43 -5.49
CA ARG A 34 -8.80 20.89 -6.78
C ARG A 34 -9.09 22.39 -6.83
N GLY A 35 -8.17 23.20 -6.33
CA GLY A 35 -8.02 24.59 -6.76
C GLY A 35 -7.12 24.57 -7.98
N GLU A 36 -7.68 24.94 -9.12
CA GLU A 36 -6.99 25.08 -10.40
C GLU A 36 -5.78 26.03 -10.27
N PRO A 37 -4.64 25.76 -10.93
CA PRO A 37 -3.65 26.82 -11.11
C PRO A 37 -4.25 27.86 -12.06
N ALA A 38 -4.51 29.05 -11.52
CA ALA A 38 -4.92 30.22 -12.26
C ALA A 38 -3.93 30.49 -13.40
N ASN A 39 -4.42 30.37 -14.63
CA ASN A 39 -3.74 30.75 -15.85
C ASN A 39 -3.64 32.29 -15.91
N TYR A 40 -2.56 32.85 -15.36
CA TYR A 40 -2.25 34.27 -15.46
C TYR A 40 -1.40 34.52 -16.71
N ASN A 41 -2.07 34.80 -17.82
CA ASN A 41 -1.68 35.76 -18.87
C ASN A 41 -2.25 35.33 -20.22
N SER A 42 -3.42 35.85 -20.57
CA SER A 42 -3.80 36.08 -21.97
C SER A 42 -5.03 36.98 -22.01
N GLN A 43 -4.81 38.29 -21.94
CA GLN A 43 -5.75 39.27 -22.48
C GLN A 43 -4.99 40.59 -22.75
N GLY A 44 -4.58 40.76 -24.00
CA GLY A 44 -4.12 42.00 -24.60
C GLY A 44 -4.45 41.95 -26.10
N PRO A 45 -5.05 43.01 -26.69
CA PRO A 45 -5.98 42.86 -27.80
C PRO A 45 -5.35 42.89 -29.20
N ALA A 46 -6.22 42.59 -30.17
CA ALA A 46 -6.05 42.54 -31.61
C ALA A 46 -5.19 43.66 -32.23
N ARG A 47 -4.38 43.27 -33.23
CA ARG A 47 -3.91 44.17 -34.30
C ARG A 47 -4.83 44.07 -35.53
N PRO A 48 -5.12 45.18 -36.21
CA PRO A 48 -5.34 45.17 -37.64
C PRO A 48 -4.09 45.64 -38.40
N ARG A 49 -4.05 45.22 -39.67
CA ARG A 49 -2.99 45.41 -40.67
C ARG A 49 -3.01 46.80 -41.30
N GLY A 50 -1.82 47.22 -41.76
CA GLY A 50 -1.62 47.86 -43.08
C GLY A 50 -1.31 49.35 -43.11
N ALA A 51 -0.14 49.72 -43.66
CA ALA A 51 0.02 50.60 -44.85
C ALA A 51 1.49 51.08 -45.01
N ARG A 52 1.80 51.57 -46.22
CA ARG A 52 3.12 51.80 -46.87
C ARG A 52 3.85 53.10 -46.47
N LEU A 53 5.19 53.05 -46.58
CA LEU A 53 6.25 53.98 -47.11
C LEU A 53 5.87 55.40 -47.64
N PRO A 54 6.82 56.35 -47.93
CA PRO A 54 8.29 56.43 -47.67
C PRO A 54 8.86 57.84 -47.22
N GLY A 55 10.16 57.88 -46.85
CA GLY A 55 11.12 58.91 -47.29
C GLY A 55 11.47 60.10 -46.37
N GLY A 56 12.77 60.43 -46.26
CA GLY A 56 13.28 61.77 -45.94
C GLY A 56 14.36 61.87 -44.85
N ASP A 57 15.58 62.22 -45.27
CA ASP A 57 16.78 62.47 -44.45
C ASP A 57 16.66 63.67 -43.48
N ALA A 58 17.29 63.57 -42.29
CA ALA A 58 18.02 64.68 -41.65
C ALA A 58 18.82 64.19 -40.44
N CYS A 59 20.14 64.42 -40.46
CA CYS A 59 21.02 64.31 -39.31
C CYS A 59 20.61 65.29 -38.19
N ARG A 60 20.47 64.79 -36.96
CA ARG A 60 20.71 65.58 -35.76
C ARG A 60 21.32 64.70 -34.67
N GLU A 61 22.62 64.84 -34.53
CA GLU A 61 23.41 64.41 -33.38
C GLU A 61 22.92 65.12 -32.12
N MET A 62 22.78 64.39 -31.01
CA MET A 62 22.98 64.84 -29.62
C MET A 62 22.92 63.64 -28.65
N ALA A 63 24.05 63.46 -27.95
CA ALA A 63 24.22 62.97 -26.58
C ALA A 63 23.86 61.51 -26.20
N GLU A 64 24.86 60.85 -25.62
CA GLU A 64 24.86 59.52 -25.02
C GLU A 64 23.76 59.28 -23.96
N ALA A 65 23.25 58.05 -23.96
CA ALA A 65 23.01 57.29 -22.74
C ALA A 65 23.32 55.79 -23.01
N PRO A 66 24.46 55.24 -22.57
CA PRO A 66 24.78 53.83 -22.77
C PRO A 66 24.19 53.05 -21.60
N GLY A 67 22.88 52.81 -21.65
CA GLY A 67 22.15 52.18 -20.56
C GLY A 67 21.26 51.05 -21.03
N SER A 68 21.72 49.81 -20.85
CA SER A 68 20.86 48.62 -20.73
C SER A 68 20.25 48.01 -22.01
N GLY A 69 20.94 48.07 -23.15
CA GLY A 69 20.61 47.20 -24.30
C GLY A 69 21.16 45.77 -24.18
N ARG A 70 22.22 45.57 -23.40
CA ARG A 70 22.85 44.25 -23.25
C ARG A 70 22.16 43.38 -22.19
N ARG A 71 21.45 43.96 -21.20
CA ARG A 71 20.91 43.20 -20.04
C ARG A 71 19.86 42.14 -20.36
N SER A 72 19.25 42.24 -21.53
CA SER A 72 18.19 41.32 -21.96
C SER A 72 18.71 40.12 -22.75
N LEU A 73 19.97 40.11 -23.19
CA LEU A 73 20.54 38.99 -23.95
C LEU A 73 21.08 37.88 -23.04
N TYR A 74 21.32 38.15 -21.76
CA TYR A 74 21.84 37.16 -20.80
C TYR A 74 20.78 36.54 -19.90
N LYS A 75 19.49 36.89 -20.06
CA LYS A 75 18.38 36.14 -19.44
C LYS A 75 17.85 35.00 -20.30
N ALA A 76 18.41 34.83 -21.50
CA ALA A 76 18.18 33.68 -22.38
C ALA A 76 19.29 32.61 -22.25
N VAL A 77 20.10 32.65 -21.19
CA VAL A 77 20.99 31.53 -20.84
C VAL A 77 20.18 30.50 -20.04
N GLY A 78 19.05 30.10 -20.61
CA GLY A 78 18.40 28.86 -20.24
C GLY A 78 19.21 27.73 -20.86
N SER A 79 19.34 26.62 -20.14
CA SER A 79 19.90 25.38 -20.66
C SER A 79 19.44 25.15 -22.11
N PRO A 80 20.32 24.76 -23.05
CA PRO A 80 19.95 24.47 -24.42
C PRO A 80 18.64 23.66 -24.49
N ARG A 81 17.74 23.98 -25.44
CA ARG A 81 16.36 23.43 -25.48
C ARG A 81 16.29 21.90 -25.40
N TRP A 82 17.34 21.21 -25.84
CA TRP A 82 17.47 19.75 -25.73
C TRP A 82 17.67 19.27 -24.28
N LYS A 83 18.33 20.05 -23.41
CA LYS A 83 18.59 19.69 -22.01
C LYS A 83 17.30 19.65 -21.20
N ASP A 84 16.42 20.63 -21.41
CA ASP A 84 15.11 20.64 -20.77
C ASP A 84 14.24 19.49 -21.29
N ALA A 85 14.30 19.19 -22.59
CA ALA A 85 13.59 18.06 -23.18
C ALA A 85 14.11 16.72 -22.63
N PHE A 86 15.43 16.55 -22.52
CA PHE A 86 16.07 15.38 -21.93
C PHE A 86 15.66 15.19 -20.47
N ARG A 87 15.76 16.25 -19.66
CA ARG A 87 15.38 16.22 -18.25
C ARG A 87 13.92 15.82 -18.07
N GLN A 88 13.01 16.40 -18.84
CA GLN A 88 11.59 16.04 -18.80
C GLN A 88 11.34 14.59 -19.24
N GLY A 89 12.01 14.14 -20.31
CA GLY A 89 11.97 12.75 -20.77
C GLY A 89 12.43 11.76 -19.71
N CYS A 90 13.55 12.04 -19.05
CA CYS A 90 14.09 11.24 -17.96
C CYS A 90 13.11 11.15 -16.77
N LEU A 91 12.57 12.28 -16.32
CA LEU A 91 11.63 12.30 -15.19
C LEU A 91 10.33 11.57 -15.51
N GLU A 92 9.82 11.73 -16.74
CA GLU A 92 8.61 11.05 -17.19
C GLU A 92 8.84 9.54 -17.34
N ARG A 93 9.96 9.13 -17.93
CA ARG A 93 10.34 7.72 -18.03
C ARG A 93 10.56 7.09 -16.66
N MET A 94 11.18 7.82 -15.72
CA MET A 94 11.36 7.36 -14.34
C MET A 94 10.01 7.11 -13.67
N ARG A 95 9.07 8.03 -13.81
CA ARG A 95 7.69 7.89 -13.30
C ARG A 95 6.98 6.68 -13.89
N ASN A 96 7.11 6.48 -15.21
CA ASN A 96 6.50 5.35 -15.92
C ASN A 96 7.22 4.01 -15.64
N SER A 97 8.44 4.06 -15.13
CA SER A 97 9.23 2.88 -14.73
C SER A 97 9.02 2.46 -13.27
N ARG A 98 8.03 3.05 -12.56
CA ARG A 98 7.76 2.77 -11.14
C ARG A 98 7.60 1.27 -10.84
N ASP A 99 6.80 0.55 -11.62
CA ASP A 99 6.59 -0.89 -11.37
C ASP A 99 7.87 -1.71 -11.58
N ARG A 100 8.67 -1.33 -12.60
CA ARG A 100 10.00 -1.92 -12.86
C ARG A 100 10.95 -1.65 -11.68
N LEU A 101 10.93 -0.45 -11.12
CA LEU A 101 11.72 -0.07 -9.95
C LEU A 101 11.37 -0.95 -8.75
N LEU A 102 10.08 -0.99 -8.40
CA LEU A 102 9.59 -1.73 -7.26
C LEU A 102 9.81 -3.24 -7.42
N ASN A 103 9.70 -3.78 -8.63
CA ASN A 103 10.03 -5.18 -8.92
C ASN A 103 11.48 -5.51 -8.60
N ARG A 104 12.43 -4.68 -9.04
CA ARG A 104 13.86 -4.87 -8.73
C ARG A 104 14.13 -4.75 -7.25
N TYR A 105 13.55 -3.74 -6.60
CA TYR A 105 13.69 -3.55 -5.16
C TYR A 105 13.22 -4.77 -4.37
N ARG A 106 12.06 -5.35 -4.73
CA ARG A 106 11.55 -6.59 -4.12
C ARG A 106 12.49 -7.78 -4.32
N GLN A 107 13.12 -7.90 -5.48
CA GLN A 107 14.04 -9.01 -5.81
C GLN A 107 15.41 -8.88 -5.14
N ALA A 108 15.85 -7.65 -4.84
CA ALA A 108 17.17 -7.38 -4.27
C ALA A 108 17.35 -7.88 -2.81
N GLY A 109 16.25 -8.24 -2.13
CA GLY A 109 16.25 -9.02 -0.89
C GLY A 109 17.36 -8.64 0.10
N GLY A 110 17.36 -7.39 0.60
CA GLY A 110 18.24 -6.91 1.68
C GLY A 110 19.76 -7.00 1.48
N SER A 111 20.25 -7.56 0.38
CA SER A 111 21.68 -7.90 0.18
C SER A 111 22.48 -6.82 -0.55
N VAL A 112 21.80 -5.81 -1.11
CA VAL A 112 22.44 -4.75 -1.88
C VAL A 112 22.65 -3.51 -1.00
N PRO A 113 23.87 -2.95 -0.91
CA PRO A 113 24.14 -1.75 -0.12
C PRO A 113 23.20 -0.59 -0.47
N ARG A 114 22.72 0.16 0.53
CA ARG A 114 21.79 1.31 0.36
C ARG A 114 22.23 2.36 -0.66
N ARG A 115 23.55 2.53 -0.88
CA ARG A 115 24.07 3.40 -1.96
C ARG A 115 23.90 2.80 -3.36
N ALA A 116 24.06 1.49 -3.52
CA ALA A 116 23.84 0.79 -4.80
C ALA A 116 22.34 0.70 -5.15
N GLN A 117 21.46 0.93 -4.18
CA GLN A 117 20.01 1.04 -4.39
C GLN A 117 19.59 2.39 -5.00
N SER A 118 20.44 3.43 -4.95
CA SER A 118 20.12 4.80 -5.42
C SER A 118 20.44 5.02 -6.90
N THR A 119 20.77 3.95 -7.62
CA THR A 119 21.10 3.92 -9.04
C THR A 119 20.45 2.74 -9.75
N LEU A 120 19.38 2.16 -9.18
CA LEU A 120 18.81 0.92 -9.73
C LEU A 120 18.22 1.13 -11.11
N LEU A 121 17.62 2.30 -11.38
CA LEU A 121 17.08 2.64 -12.69
C LEU A 121 17.56 3.98 -13.23
N VAL A 122 18.13 4.85 -12.40
CA VAL A 122 18.59 6.19 -12.80
C VAL A 122 19.48 6.14 -14.06
N GLN A 123 20.51 5.30 -14.06
CA GLN A 123 21.45 5.22 -15.18
C GLN A 123 20.77 4.68 -16.45
N GLU A 124 19.95 3.63 -16.32
CA GLU A 124 19.23 3.06 -17.46
C GLU A 124 18.24 4.05 -18.08
N VAL A 125 17.52 4.81 -17.25
CA VAL A 125 16.58 5.85 -17.72
C VAL A 125 17.32 6.93 -18.50
N MET A 126 18.48 7.35 -18.01
CA MET A 126 19.28 8.37 -18.70
C MET A 126 19.85 7.86 -20.02
N GLU A 127 20.38 6.63 -20.05
CA GLU A 127 20.88 6.01 -21.28
C GLU A 127 19.76 5.83 -22.31
N GLU A 128 18.60 5.34 -21.88
CA GLU A 128 17.43 5.13 -22.74
C GLU A 128 16.92 6.45 -23.36
N GLU A 129 16.84 7.53 -22.56
CA GLU A 129 16.44 8.86 -23.06
C GLU A 129 17.53 9.51 -23.92
N TRP A 130 18.80 9.26 -23.62
CA TRP A 130 19.90 9.77 -24.42
C TRP A 130 19.88 9.15 -25.82
N HIS A 131 19.67 7.84 -25.91
CA HIS A 131 19.47 7.15 -27.19
C HIS A 131 18.23 7.63 -27.93
N ALA A 132 17.14 7.93 -27.22
CA ALA A 132 15.93 8.49 -27.83
C ALA A 132 16.19 9.85 -28.47
N LEU A 133 16.94 10.73 -27.80
CA LEU A 133 17.35 12.03 -28.35
C LEU A 133 18.24 11.89 -29.57
N GLN A 134 19.26 11.03 -29.51
CA GLN A 134 20.15 10.75 -30.65
C GLN A 134 19.36 10.24 -31.87
N SER A 135 18.35 9.40 -31.65
CA SER A 135 17.52 8.87 -32.74
C SER A 135 16.63 9.94 -33.42
N MET A 136 16.31 11.02 -32.69
CA MET A 136 15.51 12.13 -33.19
C MET A 136 16.35 13.12 -34.02
N GLU A 137 17.64 13.25 -33.69
CA GLU A 137 18.61 14.05 -34.43
C GLU A 137 19.20 13.26 -35.61
N ARG A 138 18.65 13.49 -36.80
CA ARG A 138 19.04 12.77 -38.03
C ARG A 138 20.32 13.29 -38.71
N CYS A 139 21.04 14.23 -38.10
CA CYS A 139 22.22 14.88 -38.69
C CYS A 139 23.47 14.65 -37.84
N PRO A 140 24.54 14.04 -38.37
CA PRO A 140 25.79 13.77 -37.64
C PRO A 140 26.43 15.02 -37.01
N GLU A 141 26.38 16.16 -37.71
CA GLU A 141 26.99 17.41 -37.26
C GLU A 141 26.22 18.05 -36.10
N ALA A 142 24.91 17.79 -35.99
CA ALA A 142 24.09 18.23 -34.86
C ALA A 142 24.37 17.40 -33.61
N LEU A 143 24.57 16.08 -33.79
CA LEU A 143 24.95 15.16 -32.72
C LEU A 143 26.33 15.51 -32.14
N SER A 144 27.33 15.83 -32.97
CA SER A 144 28.65 16.26 -32.49
C SER A 144 28.61 17.60 -31.72
N GLN A 145 27.77 18.54 -32.16
CA GLN A 145 27.55 19.79 -31.43
C GLN A 145 26.80 19.59 -30.11
N LEU A 146 25.88 18.60 -30.05
CA LEU A 146 25.16 18.22 -28.84
C LEU A 146 26.13 17.66 -27.78
N GLU A 147 27.06 16.82 -28.22
CA GLU A 147 28.08 16.16 -27.40
C GLU A 147 29.13 17.17 -26.91
N GLU A 148 29.50 18.18 -27.72
CA GLU A 148 30.37 19.29 -27.29
C GLU A 148 29.67 20.29 -26.34
N LEU A 149 28.36 20.47 -26.45
CA LEU A 149 27.54 21.30 -25.53
C LEU A 149 27.09 20.56 -24.27
N MET A 150 27.58 19.33 -24.10
CA MET A 150 27.29 18.48 -22.96
C MET A 150 27.94 19.06 -21.70
N ASP A 151 27.11 19.74 -20.94
CA ASP A 151 27.49 20.30 -19.66
C ASP A 151 27.37 19.21 -18.60
N LEU A 152 28.51 18.67 -18.19
CA LEU A 152 28.58 17.60 -17.18
C LEU A 152 27.83 17.99 -15.90
N ALA A 153 27.84 19.28 -15.52
CA ALA A 153 27.11 19.76 -14.34
C ALA A 153 25.60 19.57 -14.50
N VAL A 154 25.04 19.83 -15.69
CA VAL A 154 23.60 19.64 -15.94
C VAL A 154 23.22 18.16 -15.94
N LEU A 155 24.09 17.29 -16.46
CA LEU A 155 23.83 15.84 -16.40
C LEU A 155 23.88 15.32 -14.97
N GLU A 156 24.82 15.80 -14.15
CA GLU A 156 24.89 15.48 -12.72
C GLU A 156 23.64 15.98 -11.96
N GLU A 157 23.15 17.18 -12.27
CA GLU A 157 21.88 17.70 -11.71
C GLU A 157 20.70 16.78 -12.08
N ILE A 158 20.60 16.35 -13.34
CA ILE A 158 19.55 15.42 -13.79
C ILE A 158 19.69 14.05 -13.11
N GLN A 159 20.91 13.51 -13.01
CA GLN A 159 21.18 12.27 -12.26
C GLN A 159 20.70 12.37 -10.82
N GLN A 160 21.03 13.48 -10.16
CA GLN A 160 20.67 13.71 -8.77
C GLN A 160 19.16 13.79 -8.59
N GLU A 161 18.45 14.50 -9.47
CA GLU A 161 16.99 14.57 -9.44
C GLU A 161 16.30 13.23 -9.65
N LEU A 162 16.81 12.41 -10.57
CA LEU A 162 16.28 11.06 -10.79
C LEU A 162 16.55 10.17 -9.58
N ALA A 163 17.72 10.28 -8.97
CA ALA A 163 18.04 9.55 -7.75
C ALA A 163 17.16 10.00 -6.57
N ASP A 164 16.82 11.29 -6.49
CA ASP A 164 15.86 11.83 -5.50
C ASP A 164 14.45 11.27 -5.75
N GLN A 165 14.00 11.21 -7.00
CA GLN A 165 12.73 10.57 -7.40
C GLN A 165 12.72 9.08 -7.03
N GLU A 166 13.79 8.34 -7.35
CA GLU A 166 13.94 6.93 -6.99
C GLU A 166 13.79 6.72 -5.49
N ARG A 167 14.55 7.50 -4.70
CA ARG A 167 14.52 7.45 -3.24
C ARG A 167 13.14 7.81 -2.68
N SER A 168 12.46 8.79 -3.26
CA SER A 168 11.10 9.15 -2.86
C SER A 168 10.12 7.99 -3.08
N ILE A 169 10.16 7.34 -4.25
CA ILE A 169 9.28 6.21 -4.58
C ILE A 169 9.53 5.03 -3.62
N LEU A 170 10.80 4.70 -3.36
CA LEU A 170 11.15 3.61 -2.45
C LEU A 170 10.74 3.91 -1.00
N THR A 171 10.96 5.15 -0.55
CA THR A 171 10.57 5.56 0.82
C THR A 171 9.05 5.49 1.00
N GLU A 172 8.26 5.96 0.02
CA GLU A 172 6.80 5.87 0.05
C GLU A 172 6.34 4.40 0.12
N TYR A 173 6.97 3.53 -0.68
CA TYR A 173 6.69 2.10 -0.67
C TYR A 173 7.01 1.44 0.68
N GLU A 174 8.18 1.74 1.25
CA GLU A 174 8.57 1.25 2.58
C GLU A 174 7.61 1.71 3.68
N GLN A 175 7.16 2.97 3.64
CA GLN A 175 6.16 3.50 4.57
C GLN A 175 4.81 2.79 4.44
N SER A 176 4.36 2.51 3.21
CA SER A 176 3.14 1.73 2.97
C SER A 176 3.27 0.31 3.52
N LEU A 177 4.41 -0.34 3.31
CA LEU A 177 4.66 -1.68 3.85
C LEU A 177 4.65 -1.68 5.38
N GLN A 178 5.28 -0.69 6.02
CA GLN A 178 5.27 -0.56 7.48
C GLN A 178 3.85 -0.36 8.02
N PHE A 179 3.02 0.42 7.33
CA PHE A 179 1.62 0.60 7.69
C PHE A 179 0.82 -0.71 7.58
N ASP A 180 1.01 -1.44 6.48
CA ASP A 180 0.36 -2.75 6.27
C ASP A 180 0.79 -3.76 7.34
N GLU A 181 2.09 -3.78 7.68
CA GLU A 181 2.65 -4.62 8.74
C GLU A 181 2.05 -4.28 10.12
N GLU A 182 1.93 -2.99 10.45
CA GLU A 182 1.32 -2.54 11.70
C GLU A 182 -0.14 -2.96 11.79
N CYS A 183 -0.89 -2.79 10.70
CA CYS A 183 -2.28 -3.19 10.61
C CYS A 183 -2.44 -4.70 10.83
N LEU A 184 -1.60 -5.52 10.19
CA LEU A 184 -1.56 -6.96 10.43
C LEU A 184 -1.18 -7.30 11.87
N ARG A 185 -0.23 -6.57 12.47
CA ARG A 185 0.19 -6.77 13.86
C ARG A 185 -0.94 -6.50 14.84
N VAL A 186 -1.68 -5.42 14.67
CA VAL A 186 -2.85 -5.09 15.52
C VAL A 186 -3.92 -6.15 15.37
N MET A 187 -4.25 -6.56 14.14
CA MET A 187 -5.21 -7.64 13.90
C MET A 187 -4.73 -8.94 14.56
N LEU A 188 -3.48 -9.34 14.37
CA LEU A 188 -2.93 -10.54 15.01
C LEU A 188 -2.97 -10.44 16.53
N ALA A 189 -2.66 -9.28 17.13
CA ALA A 189 -2.75 -9.09 18.56
C ALA A 189 -4.17 -9.27 19.11
N GLU A 190 -5.21 -8.83 18.37
CA GLU A 190 -6.61 -9.08 18.75
C GLU A 190 -6.95 -10.58 18.71
N TRP A 191 -6.40 -11.33 17.76
CA TRP A 191 -6.60 -12.78 17.65
C TRP A 191 -5.77 -13.56 18.68
N GLU A 192 -4.51 -13.17 18.89
CA GLU A 192 -3.55 -13.73 19.84
C GLU A 192 -3.84 -13.36 21.29
N ALA A 193 -4.78 -12.43 21.54
CA ALA A 193 -5.32 -12.17 22.87
C ALA A 193 -5.89 -13.45 23.53
N ASN A 194 -5.97 -14.58 22.80
CA ASN A 194 -6.29 -15.91 23.30
C ASN A 194 -7.59 -15.89 24.10
N ALA A 195 -8.55 -15.08 23.71
CA ALA A 195 -9.79 -14.95 24.46
C ALA A 195 -10.60 -16.23 24.31
N LEU A 196 -11.04 -16.81 25.42
CA LEU A 196 -11.84 -18.04 25.39
C LEU A 196 -13.21 -17.77 24.76
N VAL A 197 -13.47 -18.30 23.56
CA VAL A 197 -14.77 -18.19 22.88
C VAL A 197 -15.82 -18.99 23.64
N CYS A 198 -17.01 -18.43 23.80
CA CYS A 198 -18.12 -19.09 24.46
C CYS A 198 -18.51 -20.38 23.73
N PRO A 199 -18.45 -21.55 24.39
CA PRO A 199 -18.75 -22.84 23.75
C PRO A 199 -20.25 -23.01 23.45
N VAL A 200 -21.14 -22.25 24.10
CA VAL A 200 -22.59 -22.31 23.89
C VAL A 200 -23.02 -21.52 22.64
N CYS A 201 -22.60 -20.25 22.51
CA CYS A 201 -23.05 -19.41 21.40
C CYS A 201 -22.05 -19.30 20.26
N THR A 202 -20.78 -19.68 20.48
CA THR A 202 -19.67 -19.58 19.51
C THR A 202 -19.45 -18.17 18.92
N LYS A 203 -20.03 -17.14 19.55
CA LYS A 203 -20.12 -15.77 19.01
C LYS A 203 -19.34 -14.74 19.81
N TYR A 204 -19.28 -14.90 21.14
CA TYR A 204 -18.68 -13.92 22.04
C TYR A 204 -17.58 -14.57 22.88
N ASN A 205 -16.59 -13.77 23.28
CA ASN A 205 -15.58 -14.19 24.25
C ASN A 205 -16.15 -14.20 25.66
N LEU A 206 -15.76 -15.20 26.45
CA LEU A 206 -16.10 -15.30 27.85
C LEU A 206 -15.37 -14.24 28.66
N ARG A 207 -16.07 -13.62 29.60
CA ARG A 207 -15.46 -12.78 30.63
C ARG A 207 -15.32 -13.63 31.88
N VAL A 208 -14.09 -13.95 32.26
CA VAL A 208 -13.79 -14.70 33.48
C VAL A 208 -13.18 -13.74 34.50
N SER A 209 -13.83 -13.56 35.64
CA SER A 209 -13.36 -12.65 36.69
C SER A 209 -13.91 -13.08 38.05
N GLY A 210 -13.06 -13.09 39.08
CA GLY A 210 -13.49 -13.37 40.46
C GLY A 210 -14.18 -14.72 40.65
N GLY A 211 -13.76 -15.77 39.93
CA GLY A 211 -14.34 -17.11 40.02
C GLY A 211 -15.64 -17.32 39.24
N VAL A 212 -16.04 -16.36 38.40
CA VAL A 212 -17.26 -16.42 37.59
C VAL A 212 -16.92 -16.25 36.11
N ALA A 213 -17.49 -17.08 35.25
CA ALA A 213 -17.42 -16.95 33.79
C ALA A 213 -18.77 -16.55 33.20
N MET A 214 -18.80 -15.50 32.40
CA MET A 214 -20.04 -14.94 31.84
C MET A 214 -19.95 -14.69 30.34
N CYS A 215 -21.08 -14.84 29.64
CA CYS A 215 -21.24 -14.50 28.23
C CYS A 215 -22.52 -13.70 27.99
N PRO A 216 -22.53 -12.74 27.05
CA PRO A 216 -23.75 -12.02 26.64
C PRO A 216 -24.89 -12.91 26.10
N CYS A 217 -24.62 -14.17 25.76
CA CYS A 217 -25.66 -15.12 25.35
C CYS A 217 -26.46 -15.71 26.52
N GLY A 218 -26.12 -15.37 27.77
CA GLY A 218 -26.77 -15.87 28.98
C GLY A 218 -26.03 -17.01 29.69
N LEU A 219 -24.86 -17.43 29.20
CA LEU A 219 -23.99 -18.36 29.94
C LEU A 219 -23.48 -17.67 31.21
N TYR A 220 -23.68 -18.33 32.35
CA TYR A 220 -23.18 -17.94 33.66
C TYR A 220 -22.67 -19.20 34.34
N LEU A 221 -21.38 -19.26 34.65
CA LEU A 221 -20.76 -20.35 35.40
C LEU A 221 -20.18 -19.78 36.69
N SER A 222 -20.59 -20.37 37.80
CA SER A 222 -20.19 -20.01 39.16
C SER A 222 -19.58 -21.24 39.79
N SER A 223 -18.31 -21.15 40.18
CA SER A 223 -17.68 -22.20 40.99
C SER A 223 -17.52 -21.72 42.42
N GLN A 224 -17.85 -22.57 43.39
CA GLN A 224 -17.49 -22.37 44.79
C GLN A 224 -15.99 -22.56 45.05
N SER A 225 -15.24 -23.07 44.06
CA SER A 225 -13.80 -23.19 44.14
C SER A 225 -13.13 -21.85 43.81
N PRO A 226 -12.14 -21.39 44.60
CA PRO A 226 -11.47 -20.09 44.43
C PRO A 226 -10.54 -20.01 43.19
N GLU A 227 -10.56 -21.01 42.30
CA GLU A 227 -9.57 -21.19 41.22
C GLU A 227 -10.18 -21.26 39.81
N LEU A 228 -11.46 -20.88 39.63
CA LEU A 228 -12.01 -20.73 38.29
C LEU A 228 -11.33 -19.53 37.59
N THR A 229 -10.34 -19.83 36.77
CA THR A 229 -9.60 -18.89 35.94
C THR A 229 -9.91 -19.20 34.48
N GLU A 230 -9.66 -18.24 33.60
CA GLU A 230 -9.83 -18.47 32.16
C GLU A 230 -8.97 -19.65 31.67
N GLN A 231 -7.79 -19.84 32.26
CA GLN A 231 -6.87 -20.91 31.90
C GLN A 231 -7.36 -22.28 32.36
N THR A 232 -7.92 -22.40 33.57
CA THR A 232 -8.46 -23.67 34.07
C THR A 232 -9.68 -24.09 33.27
N LEU A 233 -10.61 -23.16 33.00
CA LEU A 233 -11.79 -23.42 32.16
C LEU A 233 -11.39 -23.81 30.72
N ARG A 234 -10.41 -23.11 30.13
CA ARG A 234 -9.87 -23.45 28.80
C ARG A 234 -9.29 -24.85 28.78
N GLY A 235 -8.43 -25.19 29.74
CA GLY A 235 -7.83 -26.52 29.82
C GLY A 235 -8.87 -27.63 29.99
N CYS A 236 -9.94 -27.38 30.74
CA CYS A 236 -11.06 -28.33 30.88
C CYS A 236 -11.83 -28.52 29.57
N LEU A 237 -12.15 -27.44 28.85
CA LEU A 237 -12.81 -27.48 27.55
C LEU A 237 -11.95 -28.20 26.51
N GLU A 238 -10.69 -27.80 26.37
CA GLU A 238 -9.75 -28.39 25.42
C GLU A 238 -9.56 -29.89 25.67
N ARG A 239 -9.39 -30.29 26.94
CA ARG A 239 -9.28 -31.70 27.31
C ARG A 239 -10.53 -32.48 26.92
N SER A 240 -11.71 -32.01 27.32
CA SER A 240 -12.98 -32.71 27.07
C SER A 240 -13.26 -32.84 25.56
N VAL A 241 -13.05 -31.77 24.80
CA VAL A 241 -13.24 -31.78 23.34
C VAL A 241 -12.18 -32.65 22.64
N ASN A 242 -10.93 -32.63 23.09
CA ASN A 242 -9.88 -33.47 22.51
C ASN A 242 -10.08 -34.95 22.81
N GLU A 243 -10.47 -35.31 24.03
CA GLU A 243 -10.80 -36.69 24.40
C GLU A 243 -11.95 -37.21 23.54
N HIS A 244 -12.98 -36.39 23.31
CA HIS A 244 -14.06 -36.72 22.38
C HIS A 244 -13.57 -36.86 20.93
N SER A 245 -12.76 -35.92 20.43
CA SER A 245 -12.36 -35.86 19.03
C SER A 245 -11.45 -37.02 18.59
N THR A 246 -10.79 -37.68 19.55
CA THR A 246 -10.03 -38.92 19.27
C THR A 246 -10.92 -40.09 18.83
N HIS A 247 -12.20 -40.09 19.23
CA HIS A 247 -13.13 -41.20 18.97
C HIS A 247 -14.31 -40.81 18.06
N CYS A 248 -14.59 -39.51 17.91
CA CYS A 248 -15.75 -39.02 17.17
C CYS A 248 -15.42 -37.74 16.38
N PRO A 249 -15.69 -37.70 15.05
CA PRO A 249 -15.42 -36.51 14.23
C PRO A 249 -16.52 -35.44 14.33
N HIS A 250 -17.62 -35.71 15.03
CA HIS A 250 -18.71 -34.74 15.19
C HIS A 250 -18.36 -33.66 16.22
N THR A 251 -18.93 -32.47 16.04
CA THR A 251 -18.76 -31.39 17.01
C THR A 251 -19.72 -31.59 18.18
N PRO A 252 -19.25 -31.62 19.44
CA PRO A 252 -20.14 -31.71 20.59
C PRO A 252 -20.91 -30.39 20.80
N GLU A 253 -22.11 -30.49 21.36
CA GLU A 253 -22.96 -29.38 21.77
C GLU A 253 -22.76 -29.06 23.24
N PHE A 254 -22.93 -27.79 23.60
CA PHE A 254 -22.75 -27.31 24.96
C PHE A 254 -24.03 -26.67 25.50
N LEU A 255 -24.43 -27.09 26.70
CA LEU A 255 -25.58 -26.55 27.41
C LEU A 255 -25.21 -26.18 28.84
N VAL A 256 -25.89 -25.18 29.38
CA VAL A 256 -25.77 -24.80 30.79
C VAL A 256 -26.84 -25.57 31.55
N THR A 257 -26.41 -26.29 32.58
CA THR A 257 -27.33 -26.95 33.51
C THR A 257 -27.37 -26.15 34.80
N ASP A 258 -28.57 -25.69 35.16
CA ASP A 258 -28.82 -25.10 36.47
C ASP A 258 -28.78 -26.22 37.51
N GLY A 259 -27.69 -26.28 38.29
CA GLY A 259 -27.58 -27.21 39.39
C GLY A 259 -28.60 -26.86 40.47
N THR A 260 -29.19 -27.88 41.11
CA THR A 260 -29.86 -27.68 42.39
C THR A 260 -28.79 -27.28 43.40
N GLU A 261 -28.83 -26.02 43.84
CA GLU A 261 -27.91 -25.35 44.77
C GLU A 261 -26.72 -24.61 44.09
N GLU A 262 -27.02 -23.38 43.65
CA GLU A 262 -26.13 -22.23 43.38
C GLU A 262 -24.96 -22.38 42.38
N ASN A 263 -24.72 -23.56 41.81
CA ASN A 263 -23.63 -23.81 40.87
C ASN A 263 -24.20 -24.21 39.49
N SER A 264 -24.15 -23.29 38.53
CA SER A 264 -24.41 -23.61 37.13
C SER A 264 -23.18 -24.29 36.51
N SER A 265 -23.39 -25.49 35.98
CA SER A 265 -22.35 -26.32 35.36
C SER A 265 -22.51 -26.35 33.84
N LEU A 266 -21.41 -26.54 33.11
CA LEU A 266 -21.43 -26.64 31.65
C LEU A 266 -21.43 -28.11 31.23
N LEU A 267 -22.46 -28.54 30.51
CA LEU A 267 -22.56 -29.87 29.95
C LEU A 267 -22.08 -29.88 28.50
N MET A 268 -21.14 -30.76 28.19
CA MET A 268 -20.78 -31.15 26.82
C MET A 268 -21.54 -32.43 26.47
N SER A 269 -22.16 -32.51 25.29
CA SER A 269 -22.85 -33.71 24.82
C SER A 269 -22.69 -33.90 23.31
N CYS A 270 -22.64 -35.15 22.83
CA CYS A 270 -22.61 -35.44 21.41
C CYS A 270 -23.68 -36.48 21.04
N VAL A 271 -24.61 -36.09 20.16
CA VAL A 271 -25.71 -36.93 19.68
C VAL A 271 -25.27 -38.09 18.78
N ALA A 272 -24.03 -38.10 18.30
CA ALA A 272 -23.54 -39.13 17.37
C ALA A 272 -22.91 -40.34 18.08
N CYS A 273 -22.32 -40.13 19.26
CA CYS A 273 -21.62 -41.15 20.03
C CYS A 273 -22.13 -41.26 21.47
N ASP A 274 -23.22 -40.56 21.81
CA ASP A 274 -23.85 -40.49 23.14
C ASP A 274 -22.89 -40.16 24.29
N THR A 275 -21.76 -39.52 23.98
CA THR A 275 -20.79 -39.08 24.98
C THR A 275 -21.26 -37.78 25.62
N TRP A 276 -21.15 -37.69 26.94
CA TRP A 276 -21.41 -36.48 27.70
C TRP A 276 -20.37 -36.29 28.79
N ALA A 277 -20.08 -35.02 29.12
CA ALA A 277 -19.15 -34.65 30.18
C ALA A 277 -19.61 -33.37 30.87
N VAL A 278 -19.48 -33.33 32.19
CA VAL A 278 -19.75 -32.12 32.99
C VAL A 278 -18.43 -31.38 33.18
N ILE A 279 -18.43 -30.10 32.84
CA ILE A 279 -17.30 -29.18 32.93
C ILE A 279 -17.60 -28.21 34.07
N HIS A 280 -16.73 -28.23 35.08
CA HIS A 280 -16.72 -27.35 36.25
C HIS A 280 -15.64 -26.29 36.13
#